data_AF-A0A6N7L351-F1
#
_entry.id   AF-A0A6N7L351-F1
#
_cell.length_a   1.000
_cell.length_b   1.000
_cell.length_c   1.000
_cell.angle_alpha   90.00
_cell.angle_beta   90.00
_cell.angle_gamma   90.00
#
_symmetry.space_group_name_H-M   'P 1'
#
loop_
_entity.id
_entity.type
_entity.pdbx_description
1 polymer ?
#
loop_
_entity_poly.entity_id
_entity_poly.type
_entity_poly.pdbx_seq_one_letter_code
_entity_poly.pdbx_strand_id
1 'polypeptide(L)'
;MAPGEGVPCPPRKKSAPIPRQQGEGTVSQLDRDGVPAGCIQIPGMRLGWFYRPERPDGPAPAPAWVPAAARRAGAEGHLRDRAPDRRRRRHPHWSTWSSAAVSVAPGSSRKTNSTGGTWASKTGSRRPTGPDEKHAFAKAMRMQAEDAPEVPARTYYTDEGDLVLPEADAQLYGYGTLCGSEKAARDAWEETGAYAVVDPKAALVMGAMFSGPMLDSLGVLAHILNLHGPGQQGKSTMMFVCAALFGNIKPRRQRLLMTWNASKQGITQDLRGRGYLPLCLDEHSSSGRTPQQSSSEFSQICAGCLRSTGTVDGGIREMDGFWLSILLSSSNLPLKFEGQTEDLASRLLEIKAPFFPNAWVDLDGNAVGADHKGAEHVSKRLKRLARDHGGWPLEWARKAGAFTARS
;
A
#
# COMPACT_ATOMS: atom_id res chain seq x y z
N MET A 1 10.17 -5.32 81.00
CA MET A 1 11.58 -5.55 81.37
C MET A 1 12.09 -6.75 80.60
N ALA A 2 13.11 -6.55 79.77
CA ALA A 2 14.15 -7.48 79.27
C ALA A 2 13.77 -8.83 78.59
N PRO A 3 14.66 -9.36 77.71
CA PRO A 3 14.39 -10.37 76.68
C PRO A 3 15.06 -11.75 76.96
N GLY A 4 14.82 -12.73 76.07
CA GLY A 4 15.48 -14.05 76.03
C GLY A 4 14.45 -15.16 75.79
N GLU A 5 14.65 -16.22 75.00
CA GLU A 5 15.86 -16.97 74.71
C GLU A 5 15.80 -17.60 73.31
N GLY A 6 16.98 -17.81 72.72
CA GLY A 6 17.17 -18.46 71.42
C GLY A 6 17.39 -19.98 71.55
N VAL A 7 16.99 -20.69 70.49
CA VAL A 7 17.21 -22.13 70.30
C VAL A 7 18.52 -22.35 69.52
N PRO A 8 19.42 -23.27 69.94
CA PRO A 8 20.73 -23.45 69.31
C PRO A 8 20.67 -24.38 68.07
N CYS A 9 21.47 -24.04 67.06
CA CYS A 9 21.69 -24.87 65.86
C CYS A 9 23.07 -25.54 65.93
N PRO A 10 23.19 -26.86 65.68
CA PRO A 10 24.46 -27.60 65.76
C PRO A 10 25.42 -27.31 64.57
N PRO A 11 26.74 -27.58 64.74
CA PRO A 11 27.81 -26.99 63.94
C PRO A 11 27.99 -27.59 62.53
N ARG A 12 28.42 -26.71 61.60
CA ARG A 12 28.76 -26.98 60.19
C ARG A 12 29.88 -28.01 60.03
N LYS A 13 29.66 -29.04 59.20
CA LYS A 13 30.72 -29.87 58.62
C LYS A 13 31.37 -29.17 57.42
N LYS A 14 32.70 -29.20 57.36
CA LYS A 14 33.58 -28.55 56.37
C LYS A 14 33.39 -29.15 54.98
N SER A 15 33.11 -28.31 53.97
CA SER A 15 33.17 -28.67 52.55
C SER A 15 34.60 -28.49 52.00
N ALA A 16 34.99 -29.40 51.12
CA ALA A 16 36.32 -29.52 50.51
C ALA A 16 36.68 -28.32 49.60
N PRO A 17 37.99 -28.07 49.34
CA PRO A 17 38.43 -26.90 48.57
C PRO A 17 38.09 -27.03 47.09
N ILE A 18 37.44 -25.99 46.55
CA ILE A 18 37.12 -25.85 45.13
C ILE A 18 38.43 -25.55 44.35
N PRO A 19 38.72 -26.23 43.22
CA PRO A 19 39.91 -25.96 42.44
C PRO A 19 39.84 -24.55 41.82
N ARG A 20 40.94 -23.80 41.91
CA ARG A 20 41.13 -22.54 41.16
C ARG A 20 41.13 -22.85 39.67
N GLN A 21 40.04 -22.54 38.96
CA GLN A 21 40.09 -22.43 37.51
C GLN A 21 40.86 -21.16 37.15
N GLN A 22 41.97 -21.38 36.45
CA GLN A 22 42.79 -20.35 35.82
C GLN A 22 41.93 -19.57 34.83
N GLY A 23 42.05 -18.24 34.86
CA GLY A 23 41.31 -17.35 33.98
C GLY A 23 41.73 -17.54 32.53
N GLU A 24 40.81 -18.04 31.70
CA GLU A 24 40.79 -17.71 30.29
C GLU A 24 40.08 -16.36 30.13
N GLY A 25 40.83 -15.36 29.65
CA GLY A 25 40.35 -14.01 29.46
C GLY A 25 39.14 -13.98 28.54
N THR A 26 38.01 -13.51 29.06
CA THR A 26 36.89 -13.06 28.24
C THR A 26 37.37 -11.84 27.48
N VAL A 27 37.59 -11.98 26.17
CA VAL A 27 37.81 -10.83 25.27
C VAL A 27 36.60 -9.90 25.44
N SER A 28 36.80 -8.75 26.07
CA SER A 28 35.76 -7.74 26.21
C SER A 28 35.31 -7.33 24.81
N GLN A 29 34.11 -7.78 24.40
CA GLN A 29 33.46 -7.34 23.16
C GLN A 29 32.87 -5.94 23.28
N LEU A 30 33.17 -5.22 24.37
CA LEU A 30 32.79 -3.84 24.61
C LEU A 30 33.97 -2.94 24.25
N ASP A 31 33.71 -1.89 23.49
CA ASP A 31 34.64 -0.78 23.28
C ASP A 31 34.96 -0.09 24.62
N ARG A 32 35.98 0.79 24.63
CA ARG A 32 36.50 1.49 25.83
C ARG A 32 35.43 2.20 26.67
N ASP A 33 34.28 2.51 26.07
CA ASP A 33 33.16 3.23 26.70
C ASP A 33 32.01 2.30 27.16
N GLY A 34 32.20 0.97 27.16
CA GLY A 34 31.18 0.01 27.58
C GLY A 34 30.07 -0.24 26.55
N VAL A 35 30.28 0.21 25.30
CA VAL A 35 29.38 0.01 24.16
C VAL A 35 29.77 -1.29 23.43
N PRO A 36 28.84 -2.19 23.11
CA PRO A 36 29.16 -3.35 22.29
C PRO A 36 29.77 -2.94 20.94
N ALA A 37 30.86 -3.60 20.53
CA ALA A 37 31.61 -3.24 19.33
C ALA A 37 30.69 -3.08 18.10
N GLY A 38 30.81 -1.95 17.39
CA GLY A 38 30.00 -1.63 16.22
C GLY A 38 28.53 -1.28 16.52
N CYS A 39 28.17 -1.03 17.78
CA CYS A 39 26.89 -0.47 18.15
C CYS A 39 27.05 1.00 18.59
N ILE A 40 25.95 1.75 18.53
CA ILE A 40 25.84 3.10 19.05
C ILE A 40 24.79 3.14 20.17
N GLN A 41 25.06 3.92 21.21
CA GLN A 41 24.08 4.18 22.28
C GLN A 41 22.90 4.96 21.70
N ILE A 42 21.67 4.52 21.97
CA ILE A 42 20.48 5.26 21.53
C ILE A 42 20.35 6.52 22.40
N PRO A 43 20.39 7.75 21.84
CA PRO A 43 20.36 8.96 22.64
C PRO A 43 19.11 9.03 23.52
N GLY A 44 19.21 9.52 24.76
CA GLY A 44 18.05 9.68 25.65
C GLY A 44 17.36 8.38 26.10
N MET A 45 17.90 7.20 25.76
CA MET A 45 17.53 5.93 26.40
C MET A 45 18.42 5.69 27.62
N ARG A 46 17.95 4.86 28.56
CA ARG A 46 18.76 4.39 29.69
C ARG A 46 20.05 3.70 29.20
N LEU A 47 21.12 3.82 29.99
CA LEU A 47 22.38 3.09 29.76
C LEU A 47 22.10 1.59 29.54
N GLY A 48 22.67 1.01 28.47
CA GLY A 48 22.47 -0.40 28.09
C GLY A 48 21.62 -0.65 26.84
N TRP A 49 21.00 0.38 26.25
CA TRP A 49 20.31 0.29 24.96
C TRP A 49 21.19 0.74 23.80
N PHE A 50 21.51 -0.21 22.93
CA PHE A 50 22.37 0.02 21.79
C PHE A 50 21.70 -0.40 20.48
N TYR A 51 22.12 0.22 19.39
CA TYR A 51 21.66 -0.08 18.04
C TYR A 51 22.88 -0.24 17.12
N ARG A 52 22.86 -1.22 16.21
CA ARG A 52 23.95 -1.46 15.25
C ARG A 52 23.54 -0.95 13.86
N PRO A 53 24.20 0.08 13.29
CA PRO A 53 23.84 0.65 12.00
C PRO A 53 23.82 -0.35 10.84
N GLU A 54 24.75 -1.31 10.85
CA GLU A 54 25.01 -2.24 9.74
C GLU A 54 24.18 -3.54 9.79
N ARG A 55 23.32 -3.73 10.81
CA ARG A 55 22.42 -4.90 10.89
C ARG A 55 21.00 -4.48 11.25
N PRO A 56 19.97 -4.84 10.45
CA PRO A 56 18.57 -4.49 10.72
C PRO A 56 17.94 -5.31 11.85
N ASP A 57 18.73 -5.96 12.72
CA ASP A 57 18.26 -6.89 13.76
C ASP A 57 17.52 -6.18 14.93
N GLY A 58 17.44 -4.84 14.89
CA GLY A 58 16.78 -4.01 15.92
C GLY A 58 17.62 -3.85 17.20
N PRO A 59 17.33 -2.85 18.04
CA PRO A 59 18.04 -2.65 19.30
C PRO A 59 17.77 -3.76 20.30
N ALA A 60 18.83 -4.25 20.94
CA ALA A 60 18.77 -5.28 21.99
C ALA A 60 19.42 -4.76 23.28
N PRO A 61 18.84 -5.06 24.47
CA PRO A 61 19.55 -4.89 25.73
C PRO A 61 20.66 -5.96 25.85
N ALA A 62 21.85 -5.57 26.30
CA ALA A 62 22.91 -6.54 26.57
C ALA A 62 22.62 -7.33 27.87
N PRO A 63 22.88 -8.66 27.95
CA PRO A 63 23.16 -9.63 26.90
C PRO A 63 21.98 -10.61 26.74
N ALA A 64 21.00 -10.29 25.89
CA ALA A 64 20.01 -11.26 25.41
C ALA A 64 20.19 -11.47 23.90
N TRP A 65 21.03 -12.44 23.56
CA TRP A 65 21.14 -12.97 22.21
C TRP A 65 19.79 -13.52 21.77
N VAL A 66 19.24 -13.00 20.67
CA VAL A 66 18.12 -13.63 19.95
C VAL A 66 18.66 -14.17 18.63
N PRO A 67 18.37 -15.44 18.25
CA PRO A 67 18.91 -16.04 17.04
C PRO A 67 18.33 -15.37 15.78
N ALA A 68 19.16 -15.34 14.75
CA ALA A 68 18.89 -14.78 13.44
C ALA A 68 17.54 -15.22 12.84
N ALA A 69 16.72 -14.25 12.41
CA ALA A 69 15.66 -14.49 11.45
C ALA A 69 15.40 -13.24 10.60
N ALA A 70 15.27 -13.49 9.29
CA ALA A 70 14.86 -12.59 8.20
C ALA A 70 15.92 -11.60 7.65
N ARG A 71 16.78 -12.12 6.77
CA ARG A 71 17.31 -11.32 5.64
C ARG A 71 16.15 -10.91 4.73
N ARG A 72 15.96 -9.61 4.51
CA ARG A 72 15.59 -9.02 3.22
C ARG A 72 16.22 -7.65 3.08
N ALA A 73 17.07 -7.51 2.08
CA ALA A 73 17.53 -6.23 1.58
C ALA A 73 16.37 -5.55 0.85
N GLY A 74 16.04 -4.34 1.25
CA GLY A 74 15.18 -3.39 0.55
C GLY A 74 15.59 -2.00 1.03
N ALA A 75 15.86 -1.08 0.11
CA ALA A 75 16.36 0.25 0.43
C ALA A 75 15.38 0.97 1.39
N GLU A 76 15.91 1.52 2.48
CA GLU A 76 15.14 2.37 3.38
C GLU A 76 15.08 3.78 2.77
N GLY A 77 13.88 4.36 2.68
CA GLY A 77 13.64 5.70 2.14
C GLY A 77 12.64 6.47 3.03
N HIS A 78 12.81 7.78 3.09
CA HIS A 78 11.93 8.71 3.79
C HIS A 78 10.63 8.93 3.01
N LEU A 79 9.51 8.39 3.49
CA LEU A 79 8.22 8.60 2.83
C LEU A 79 7.63 9.98 3.13
N ARG A 80 7.48 10.82 2.10
CA ARG A 80 6.87 12.15 2.23
C ARG A 80 5.40 12.12 1.79
N ASP A 81 4.53 12.57 2.69
CA ASP A 81 3.12 12.86 2.42
C ASP A 81 2.98 14.38 2.32
N ARG A 82 3.08 14.93 1.11
CA ARG A 82 2.89 16.38 0.90
C ARG A 82 1.39 16.61 0.82
N ALA A 83 0.81 17.17 1.89
CA ALA A 83 -0.60 17.52 1.92
C ALA A 83 -0.90 18.52 0.77
N PRO A 84 -1.85 18.21 -0.12
CA PRO A 84 -2.23 19.09 -1.21
C PRO A 84 -3.22 20.14 -0.68
N ASP A 85 -2.72 21.17 0.01
CA ASP A 85 -3.53 22.38 0.22
C ASP A 85 -2.70 23.67 0.09
N ARG A 86 -3.22 24.56 -0.77
CA ARG A 86 -2.64 25.79 -1.31
C ARG A 86 -2.66 26.97 -0.33
N ARG A 87 -2.40 26.76 0.96
CA ARG A 87 -2.26 27.87 1.92
C ARG A 87 -0.88 27.85 2.59
N ARG A 88 -0.03 28.78 2.14
CA ARG A 88 1.22 29.17 2.81
C ARG A 88 0.93 29.59 4.26
N ARG A 89 1.02 28.64 5.19
CA ARG A 89 1.41 28.92 6.58
C ARG A 89 2.60 28.02 6.91
N ARG A 90 3.74 28.65 7.19
CA ARG A 90 4.96 27.97 7.66
C ARG A 90 4.68 27.44 9.07
N HIS A 91 4.24 26.19 9.16
CA HIS A 91 4.31 25.39 10.38
C HIS A 91 5.12 24.11 10.11
N PRO A 92 5.85 23.59 11.11
CA PRO A 92 6.85 22.53 10.91
C PRO A 92 6.20 21.32 10.24
N HIS A 93 6.69 20.95 9.07
CA HIS A 93 6.14 19.85 8.30
C HIS A 93 6.39 18.53 9.02
N TRP A 94 5.33 17.76 9.25
CA TRP A 94 5.38 16.47 9.94
C TRP A 94 5.67 15.36 8.92
N SER A 95 6.89 14.84 8.92
CA SER A 95 7.27 13.64 8.15
C SER A 95 6.58 12.40 8.73
N THR A 96 6.03 11.56 7.84
CA THR A 96 5.32 10.33 8.21
C THR A 96 6.25 9.15 7.94
N TRP A 97 6.73 8.50 9.01
CA TRP A 97 7.76 7.46 9.01
C TRP A 97 7.19 6.06 8.72
N SER A 98 7.33 5.55 7.50
CA SER A 98 7.17 4.11 7.21
C SER A 98 8.47 3.54 6.65
N SER A 99 9.02 2.53 7.33
CA SER A 99 10.16 1.76 6.85
C SER A 99 9.72 0.84 5.70
N ALA A 100 10.38 0.98 4.55
CA ALA A 100 10.08 0.28 3.31
C ALA A 100 10.60 -1.18 3.26
N ALA A 101 11.07 -1.76 4.38
CA ALA A 101 11.59 -3.13 4.38
C ALA A 101 10.50 -4.23 4.30
N VAL A 102 9.23 -3.88 4.54
CA VAL A 102 8.08 -4.78 4.33
C VAL A 102 6.92 -3.92 3.86
N SER A 103 6.14 -4.41 2.89
CA SER A 103 4.90 -3.79 2.40
C SER A 103 4.03 -3.22 3.55
N VAL A 104 4.18 -1.94 3.90
CA VAL A 104 3.51 -1.23 5.01
C VAL A 104 2.60 -0.13 4.46
N ALA A 105 1.32 -0.14 4.89
CA ALA A 105 0.25 0.84 4.54
C ALA A 105 0.82 2.26 4.52
N PRO A 106 0.69 3.07 3.44
CA PRO A 106 0.85 4.53 3.54
C PRO A 106 -0.40 5.11 4.21
N GLY A 107 -0.65 4.62 5.42
CA GLY A 107 -1.64 5.10 6.36
C GLY A 107 -0.88 5.59 7.58
N SER A 108 -0.90 6.91 7.77
CA SER A 108 -0.39 7.68 8.91
C SER A 108 0.30 6.86 10.00
N SER A 109 1.62 6.72 9.89
CA SER A 109 2.45 6.37 11.04
C SER A 109 2.52 7.59 11.98
N ARG A 110 1.43 7.87 12.70
CA ARG A 110 1.49 8.78 13.85
C ARG A 110 2.54 8.25 14.83
N LYS A 111 3.16 9.15 15.60
CA LYS A 111 4.01 8.85 16.77
C LYS A 111 3.51 7.63 17.56
N THR A 112 2.20 7.48 17.70
CA THR A 112 1.49 6.38 18.38
C THR A 112 1.75 4.98 17.82
N ASN A 113 1.98 4.81 16.51
CA ASN A 113 2.31 3.50 15.94
C ASN A 113 3.76 3.11 16.23
N SER A 114 4.69 4.06 16.13
CA SER A 114 6.11 3.85 16.48
C SER A 114 6.29 3.54 17.97
N THR A 115 5.61 4.29 18.85
CA THR A 115 5.67 4.10 20.31
C THR A 115 4.73 3.00 20.82
N GLY A 116 3.75 2.55 20.04
CA GLY A 116 2.80 1.50 20.42
C GLY A 116 3.27 0.07 20.11
N GLY A 117 4.37 -0.08 19.36
CA GLY A 117 4.90 -1.39 18.94
C GLY A 117 4.04 -2.11 17.89
N THR A 118 3.06 -1.44 17.28
CA THR A 118 2.18 -2.00 16.24
C THR A 118 2.87 -2.15 14.88
N TRP A 119 4.08 -1.60 14.72
CA TRP A 119 4.93 -1.81 13.55
C TRP A 119 5.53 -3.24 13.52
N ALA A 120 5.77 -3.86 14.67
CA ALA A 120 6.45 -5.16 14.75
C ALA A 120 5.67 -6.29 14.07
N SER A 121 4.34 -6.28 14.19
CA SER A 121 3.48 -7.22 13.46
C SER A 121 3.49 -7.00 11.95
N LYS A 122 3.83 -5.79 11.49
CA LYS A 122 3.93 -5.44 10.06
C LYS A 122 5.31 -5.80 9.48
N THR A 123 6.37 -5.69 10.28
CA THR A 123 7.74 -6.02 9.88
C THR A 123 8.10 -7.49 10.10
N GLY A 124 7.22 -8.28 10.73
CA GLY A 124 7.52 -9.66 11.15
C GLY A 124 8.52 -9.73 12.30
N SER A 125 8.77 -8.61 12.97
CA SER A 125 9.68 -8.50 14.10
C SER A 125 8.97 -8.89 15.40
N ARG A 126 9.75 -9.26 16.42
CA ARG A 126 9.22 -9.45 17.77
C ARG A 126 8.55 -8.16 18.25
N ARG A 127 7.33 -8.27 18.77
CA ARG A 127 6.61 -7.12 19.33
C ARG A 127 7.32 -6.64 20.61
N PRO A 128 7.67 -5.35 20.71
CA PRO A 128 8.17 -4.77 21.95
C PRO A 128 7.15 -4.93 23.07
N THR A 129 7.62 -5.42 24.20
CA THR A 129 6.82 -5.72 25.38
C THR A 129 6.81 -4.54 26.36
N GLY A 130 7.95 -3.86 26.54
CA GLY A 130 8.11 -2.74 27.49
C GLY A 130 8.00 -1.34 26.87
N PRO A 131 7.64 -0.30 27.65
CA PRO A 131 7.68 1.10 27.21
C PRO A 131 9.07 1.54 26.74
N ASP A 132 10.13 1.15 27.45
CA ASP A 132 11.52 1.49 27.10
C ASP A 132 11.93 0.83 25.79
N GLU A 133 11.56 -0.44 25.59
CA GLU A 133 11.82 -1.18 24.35
C GLU A 133 11.09 -0.54 23.16
N LYS A 134 9.83 -0.12 23.34
CA LYS A 134 9.07 0.60 22.29
C LYS A 134 9.74 1.92 21.90
N HIS A 135 10.24 2.68 22.88
CA HIS A 135 10.93 3.95 22.62
C HIS A 135 12.31 3.74 21.98
N ALA A 136 13.07 2.73 22.42
CA ALA A 136 14.35 2.37 21.81
C ALA A 136 14.18 2.02 20.33
N PHE A 137 13.24 1.13 20.00
CA PHE A 137 12.95 0.78 18.62
C PHE A 137 12.48 1.98 17.80
N ALA A 138 11.53 2.76 18.31
CA ALA A 138 11.05 3.95 17.62
C ALA A 138 12.16 4.96 17.33
N LYS A 139 13.14 5.08 18.23
CA LYS A 139 14.27 6.01 18.09
C LYS A 139 15.36 5.46 17.17
N ALA A 140 15.68 4.17 17.27
CA ALA A 140 16.59 3.50 16.34
C ALA A 140 16.06 3.61 14.89
N MET A 141 14.77 3.35 14.68
CA MET A 141 14.14 3.52 13.36
C MET A 141 14.22 4.96 12.85
N ARG A 142 14.12 5.97 13.73
CA ARG A 142 14.27 7.38 13.32
C ARG A 142 15.71 7.69 12.95
N MET A 143 16.67 7.22 13.74
CA MET A 143 18.09 7.43 13.49
C MET A 143 18.55 6.74 12.19
N GLN A 144 18.07 5.53 11.91
CA GLN A 144 18.32 4.87 10.62
C GLN A 144 17.74 5.66 9.45
N ALA A 145 16.53 6.16 9.63
CA ALA A 145 15.84 6.85 8.56
C ALA A 145 16.31 8.30 8.38
N GLU A 146 16.96 8.95 9.35
CA GLU A 146 17.47 10.33 9.25
C GLU A 146 18.38 10.57 8.03
N ASP A 147 19.13 9.55 7.60
CA ASP A 147 20.02 9.61 6.43
C ASP A 147 19.41 8.97 5.16
N ALA A 148 18.16 8.51 5.22
CA ALA A 148 17.51 7.83 4.12
C ALA A 148 17.00 8.82 3.05
N PRO A 149 17.10 8.50 1.74
CA PRO A 149 16.60 9.37 0.68
C PRO A 149 15.08 9.55 0.77
N GLU A 150 14.59 10.79 0.59
CA GLU A 150 13.14 11.05 0.52
C GLU A 150 12.51 10.50 -0.76
N VAL A 151 11.45 9.72 -0.61
CA VAL A 151 10.65 9.13 -1.70
C VAL A 151 9.18 9.52 -1.48
N PRO A 152 8.45 9.91 -2.53
CA PRO A 152 7.03 10.23 -2.41
C PRO A 152 6.22 8.97 -2.06
N ALA A 153 5.33 9.09 -1.07
CA ALA A 153 4.47 7.99 -0.62
C ALA A 153 3.13 7.92 -1.35
N ARG A 154 2.74 9.04 -1.96
CA ARG A 154 1.45 9.24 -2.64
C ARG A 154 1.65 10.04 -3.90
N THR A 155 0.67 9.96 -4.78
CA THR A 155 0.60 10.83 -5.94
C THR A 155 0.29 12.26 -5.55
N TYR A 156 0.96 13.23 -6.14
CA TYR A 156 0.66 14.65 -6.00
C TYR A 156 1.08 15.41 -7.26
N TYR A 157 0.47 16.57 -7.50
CA TYR A 157 0.94 17.50 -8.53
C TYR A 157 1.99 18.46 -7.98
N THR A 158 3.06 18.69 -8.74
CA THR A 158 4.05 19.74 -8.43
C THR A 158 3.47 21.13 -8.69
N ASP A 159 4.21 22.17 -8.29
CA ASP A 159 3.80 23.56 -8.54
C ASP A 159 3.80 23.88 -10.05
N GLU A 160 4.62 23.16 -10.82
CA GLU A 160 4.69 23.21 -12.28
C GLU A 160 3.54 22.46 -12.96
N GLY A 161 2.76 21.66 -12.22
CA GLY A 161 1.66 20.86 -12.76
C GLY A 161 2.05 19.45 -13.22
N ASP A 162 3.25 18.98 -12.87
CA ASP A 162 3.65 17.59 -13.12
C ASP A 162 3.00 16.66 -12.10
N LEU A 163 2.41 15.55 -12.54
CA LEU A 163 1.95 14.50 -11.64
C LEU A 163 3.12 13.60 -11.26
N VAL A 164 3.49 13.65 -9.98
CA VAL A 164 4.49 12.76 -9.38
C VAL A 164 3.79 11.48 -8.95
N LEU A 165 4.27 10.35 -9.45
CA LEU A 165 3.84 9.02 -9.03
C LEU A 165 4.83 8.44 -8.00
N PRO A 166 4.36 7.78 -6.93
CA PRO A 166 5.25 7.05 -6.03
C PRO A 166 5.88 5.86 -6.76
N GLU A 167 7.13 5.56 -6.41
CA GLU A 167 7.79 4.34 -6.88
C GLU A 167 7.03 3.09 -6.41
N ALA A 168 7.19 1.98 -7.16
CA ALA A 168 6.38 0.79 -6.96
C ALA A 168 6.48 0.21 -5.54
N ASP A 169 7.65 0.32 -4.91
CA ASP A 169 7.98 -0.15 -3.56
C ASP A 169 7.59 0.84 -2.44
N ALA A 170 7.38 2.13 -2.79
CA ALA A 170 6.93 3.18 -1.87
C ALA A 170 5.42 3.09 -1.55
N GLN A 171 4.67 2.31 -2.32
CA GLN A 171 3.22 2.12 -2.18
C GLN A 171 2.84 0.63 -2.08
N LEU A 172 1.58 0.34 -1.77
CA LEU A 172 1.13 -1.05 -1.51
C LEU A 172 0.00 -1.54 -2.34
N TYR A 173 -0.58 -0.63 -3.10
CA TYR A 173 -1.76 -0.93 -3.87
C TYR A 173 -1.36 -1.72 -5.13
N GLY A 174 -0.08 -1.71 -5.52
CA GLY A 174 0.48 -2.49 -6.63
C GLY A 174 0.74 -1.67 -7.89
N TYR A 175 0.49 -0.36 -7.85
CA TYR A 175 0.77 0.56 -8.96
C TYR A 175 2.26 0.58 -9.31
N GLY A 176 2.59 0.73 -10.59
CA GLY A 176 3.97 0.80 -11.09
C GLY A 176 4.75 -0.52 -10.99
N THR A 177 4.18 -1.58 -10.43
CA THR A 177 4.84 -2.90 -10.43
C THR A 177 4.77 -3.50 -11.83
N LEU A 178 5.93 -3.65 -12.48
CA LEU A 178 6.05 -4.22 -13.82
C LEU A 178 6.07 -5.76 -13.78
N CYS A 179 5.33 -6.39 -14.68
CA CYS A 179 5.32 -7.84 -14.87
C CYS A 179 5.96 -8.24 -16.21
N GLY A 180 6.75 -9.30 -16.22
CA GLY A 180 7.39 -9.80 -17.45
C GLY A 180 8.44 -8.84 -18.03
N SER A 181 8.86 -9.09 -19.27
CA SER A 181 9.80 -8.23 -20.00
C SER A 181 9.05 -7.19 -20.84
N GLU A 182 9.70 -6.05 -21.12
CA GLU A 182 9.12 -4.95 -21.91
C GLU A 182 8.69 -5.42 -23.30
N LYS A 183 9.52 -6.24 -23.97
CA LYS A 183 9.23 -6.75 -25.31
C LYS A 183 7.97 -7.61 -25.32
N ALA A 184 7.90 -8.61 -24.45
CA ALA A 184 6.72 -9.49 -24.38
C ALA A 184 5.47 -8.73 -23.92
N ALA A 185 5.64 -7.71 -23.06
CA ALA A 185 4.54 -6.85 -22.68
C ALA A 185 4.02 -6.03 -23.85
N ARG A 186 4.90 -5.56 -24.75
CA ARG A 186 4.50 -4.83 -25.95
C ARG A 186 3.61 -5.68 -26.85
N ASP A 187 4.04 -6.90 -27.17
CA ASP A 187 3.27 -7.85 -27.97
C ASP A 187 1.90 -8.14 -27.31
N ALA A 188 1.88 -8.35 -25.98
CA ALA A 188 0.67 -8.62 -25.22
C ALA A 188 -0.32 -7.44 -25.18
N TRP A 189 0.17 -6.21 -25.05
CA TRP A 189 -0.66 -5.01 -25.02
C TRP A 189 -1.10 -4.55 -26.40
N GLU A 190 -0.32 -4.83 -27.45
CA GLU A 190 -0.75 -4.68 -28.84
C GLU A 190 -1.92 -5.61 -29.14
N GLU A 191 -1.83 -6.89 -28.74
CA GLU A 191 -2.94 -7.84 -28.89
C GLU A 191 -4.16 -7.42 -28.06
N THR A 192 -3.95 -7.01 -26.80
CA THR A 192 -5.03 -6.53 -25.93
C THR A 192 -5.72 -5.30 -26.53
N GLY A 193 -4.95 -4.37 -27.09
CA GLY A 193 -5.44 -3.19 -27.80
C GLY A 193 -6.24 -3.58 -29.05
N ALA A 194 -5.75 -4.55 -29.83
CA ALA A 194 -6.44 -5.06 -31.00
C ALA A 194 -7.84 -5.60 -30.65
N TYR A 195 -7.99 -6.34 -29.55
CA TYR A 195 -9.32 -6.76 -29.08
C TYR A 195 -10.16 -5.61 -28.53
N ALA A 196 -9.54 -4.65 -27.85
CA ALA A 196 -10.25 -3.51 -27.27
C ALA A 196 -10.86 -2.59 -28.33
N VAL A 197 -10.24 -2.46 -29.52
CA VAL A 197 -10.77 -1.62 -30.60
C VAL A 197 -11.89 -2.30 -31.41
N VAL A 198 -12.08 -3.62 -31.28
CA VAL A 198 -13.22 -4.32 -31.92
C VAL A 198 -14.56 -3.86 -31.34
N ASP A 199 -14.62 -3.60 -30.03
CA ASP A 199 -15.78 -3.03 -29.36
C ASP A 199 -15.46 -1.60 -28.88
N PRO A 200 -16.05 -0.55 -29.47
CA PRO A 200 -15.79 0.84 -29.07
C PRO A 200 -15.97 1.10 -27.58
N LYS A 201 -16.84 0.35 -26.88
CA LYS A 201 -17.05 0.49 -25.43
C LYS A 201 -15.83 0.01 -24.65
N ALA A 202 -15.12 -1.01 -25.13
CA ALA A 202 -13.91 -1.50 -24.48
C ALA A 202 -12.77 -0.48 -24.57
N ALA A 203 -12.50 0.03 -25.77
CA ALA A 203 -11.55 1.11 -25.97
C ALA A 203 -11.90 2.34 -25.12
N LEU A 204 -13.18 2.73 -25.07
CA LEU A 204 -13.65 3.84 -24.25
C LEU A 204 -13.39 3.62 -22.75
N VAL A 205 -13.75 2.44 -22.21
CA VAL A 205 -13.53 2.14 -20.78
C VAL A 205 -12.04 2.12 -20.43
N MET A 206 -11.20 1.50 -21.28
CA MET A 206 -9.76 1.47 -21.06
C MET A 206 -9.16 2.87 -21.10
N GLY A 207 -9.51 3.68 -22.10
CA GLY A 207 -9.04 5.06 -22.22
C GLY A 207 -9.52 5.95 -21.07
N ALA A 208 -10.79 5.83 -20.67
CA ALA A 208 -11.33 6.53 -19.52
C ALA A 208 -10.56 6.14 -18.26
N MET A 209 -10.42 4.86 -17.95
CA MET A 209 -9.66 4.42 -16.77
C MET A 209 -8.22 4.94 -16.79
N PHE A 210 -7.56 4.90 -17.95
CA PHE A 210 -6.18 5.36 -18.12
C PHE A 210 -6.00 6.86 -17.89
N SER A 211 -7.03 7.67 -18.13
CA SER A 211 -7.02 9.12 -17.85
C SER A 211 -7.23 9.46 -16.37
N GLY A 212 -7.56 8.48 -15.52
CA GLY A 212 -7.78 8.66 -14.08
C GLY A 212 -6.74 9.53 -13.36
N PRO A 213 -5.42 9.31 -13.56
CA PRO A 213 -4.38 10.15 -12.96
C PRO A 213 -4.42 11.64 -13.37
N MET A 214 -5.02 11.95 -14.54
CA MET A 214 -5.00 13.27 -15.17
C MET A 214 -6.27 14.10 -14.92
N LEU A 215 -7.26 13.59 -14.18
CA LEU A 215 -8.55 14.27 -14.06
C LEU A 215 -8.45 15.70 -13.53
N ASP A 216 -7.56 15.94 -12.56
CA ASP A 216 -7.33 17.26 -11.97
C ASP A 216 -6.84 18.28 -13.01
N SER A 217 -5.83 17.90 -13.81
CA SER A 217 -5.33 18.72 -14.92
C SER A 217 -6.39 18.98 -16.00
N LEU A 218 -7.34 18.05 -16.16
CA LEU A 218 -8.45 18.18 -17.10
C LEU A 218 -9.64 18.95 -16.53
N GLY A 219 -9.61 19.36 -15.25
CA GLY A 219 -10.75 19.98 -14.57
C GLY A 219 -11.96 19.05 -14.42
N VAL A 220 -11.73 17.74 -14.47
CA VAL A 220 -12.77 16.70 -14.38
C VAL A 220 -12.87 16.23 -12.94
N LEU A 221 -14.10 16.15 -12.43
CA LEU A 221 -14.35 15.69 -11.07
C LEU A 221 -14.25 14.16 -10.96
N ALA A 222 -13.98 13.69 -9.74
CA ALA A 222 -14.01 12.26 -9.42
C ALA A 222 -15.38 11.67 -9.76
N HIS A 223 -15.38 10.51 -10.41
CA HIS A 223 -16.61 9.87 -10.87
C HIS A 223 -16.49 8.35 -10.86
N ILE A 224 -17.65 7.71 -10.87
CA ILE A 224 -17.79 6.26 -10.92
C ILE A 224 -18.15 5.89 -12.36
N LEU A 225 -17.40 4.96 -12.94
CA LEU A 225 -17.73 4.33 -14.20
C LEU A 225 -18.19 2.90 -13.90
N ASN A 226 -19.48 2.61 -14.06
CA ASN A 226 -20.05 1.32 -13.77
C ASN A 226 -20.29 0.49 -15.04
N LEU A 227 -19.72 -0.70 -15.08
CA LEU A 227 -19.94 -1.69 -16.12
C LEU A 227 -21.09 -2.60 -15.69
N HIS A 228 -22.24 -2.51 -16.36
CA HIS A 228 -23.42 -3.29 -15.95
C HIS A 228 -23.93 -4.22 -17.04
N GLY A 229 -24.62 -5.27 -16.63
CA GLY A 229 -25.27 -6.25 -17.51
C GLY A 229 -25.18 -7.67 -16.96
N PRO A 230 -25.74 -8.67 -17.65
CA PRO A 230 -25.68 -10.07 -17.22
C PRO A 230 -24.26 -10.63 -17.04
N GLY A 231 -24.17 -11.78 -16.38
CA GLY A 231 -22.92 -12.54 -16.24
C GLY A 231 -22.30 -12.91 -17.59
N GLN A 232 -20.99 -13.19 -17.58
CA GLN A 232 -20.22 -13.68 -18.74
C GLN A 232 -20.13 -12.74 -19.96
N GLN A 233 -20.46 -11.46 -19.82
CA GLN A 233 -20.35 -10.47 -20.91
C GLN A 233 -19.05 -9.64 -20.88
N GLY A 234 -17.98 -10.17 -20.30
CA GLY A 234 -16.67 -9.54 -20.29
C GLY A 234 -16.44 -8.42 -19.26
N LYS A 235 -17.41 -8.13 -18.36
CA LYS A 235 -17.27 -7.08 -17.31
C LYS A 235 -16.02 -7.28 -16.44
N SER A 236 -15.88 -8.43 -15.80
CA SER A 236 -14.72 -8.73 -14.96
C SER A 236 -13.43 -8.88 -15.76
N THR A 237 -13.51 -9.21 -17.06
CA THR A 237 -12.34 -9.18 -17.96
C THR A 237 -11.89 -7.74 -18.17
N MET A 238 -12.83 -6.83 -18.45
CA MET A 238 -12.54 -5.41 -18.63
C MET A 238 -11.91 -4.80 -17.39
N MET A 239 -12.47 -5.06 -16.20
CA MET A 239 -11.90 -4.58 -14.95
C MET A 239 -10.49 -5.11 -14.70
N PHE A 240 -10.25 -6.39 -15.02
CA PHE A 240 -8.93 -7.00 -14.87
C PHE A 240 -7.90 -6.35 -15.80
N VAL A 241 -8.25 -6.14 -17.07
CA VAL A 241 -7.39 -5.44 -18.04
C VAL A 241 -7.13 -4.00 -17.59
N CYS A 242 -8.17 -3.28 -17.20
CA CYS A 242 -8.07 -1.89 -16.72
C CYS A 242 -7.18 -1.76 -15.47
N ALA A 243 -7.31 -2.65 -14.50
CA ALA A 243 -6.43 -2.68 -13.34
C ALA A 243 -4.97 -2.96 -13.73
N ALA A 244 -4.74 -3.81 -14.75
CA ALA A 244 -3.41 -4.20 -15.19
C ALA A 244 -2.67 -3.09 -15.94
N LEU A 245 -3.37 -2.11 -16.49
CA LEU A 245 -2.74 -0.91 -17.09
C LEU A 245 -1.78 -0.25 -16.10
N PHE A 246 -2.12 -0.32 -14.81
CA PHE A 246 -1.50 0.42 -13.74
C PHE A 246 -0.46 -0.35 -12.94
N GLY A 247 -0.44 -1.67 -13.02
CA GLY A 247 0.50 -2.47 -12.24
C GLY A 247 0.15 -3.95 -12.21
N ASN A 248 0.67 -4.61 -11.20
CA ASN A 248 0.45 -6.03 -10.99
C ASN A 248 -0.85 -6.25 -10.18
N ILE A 249 -1.58 -7.32 -10.50
CA ILE A 249 -2.85 -7.71 -9.86
C ILE A 249 -2.66 -8.96 -8.97
N LYS A 250 -1.52 -9.66 -9.09
CA LYS A 250 -1.33 -11.07 -8.68
C LYS A 250 -0.97 -11.29 -7.20
N PRO A 251 -0.30 -10.41 -6.45
CA PRO A 251 -0.09 -10.59 -5.02
C PRO A 251 -1.38 -10.32 -4.25
N ARG A 252 -1.75 -11.20 -3.30
CA ARG A 252 -2.87 -11.01 -2.34
C ARG A 252 -2.84 -9.66 -1.60
N ARG A 253 -1.69 -8.96 -1.63
CA ARG A 253 -1.49 -7.64 -1.01
C ARG A 253 -1.78 -6.48 -1.96
N GLN A 254 -1.71 -6.68 -3.27
CA GLN A 254 -2.01 -5.64 -4.25
C GLN A 254 -3.52 -5.48 -4.36
N ARG A 255 -3.94 -4.22 -4.43
CA ARG A 255 -5.33 -3.80 -4.28
C ARG A 255 -5.79 -3.00 -5.50
N LEU A 256 -5.21 -3.22 -6.69
CA LEU A 256 -5.65 -2.57 -7.93
C LEU A 256 -7.07 -3.02 -8.35
N LEU A 257 -7.39 -4.26 -8.04
CA LEU A 257 -8.70 -4.87 -8.23
C LEU A 257 -9.19 -5.42 -6.89
N MET A 258 -10.27 -4.85 -6.39
CA MET A 258 -10.91 -5.23 -5.14
C MET A 258 -12.36 -5.64 -5.39
N THR A 259 -13.02 -6.19 -4.37
CA THR A 259 -14.45 -6.46 -4.38
C THR A 259 -15.18 -5.38 -3.60
N TRP A 260 -16.45 -5.13 -3.93
CA TRP A 260 -17.35 -4.30 -3.12
C TRP A 260 -17.67 -4.90 -1.73
N ASN A 261 -17.26 -6.14 -1.45
CA ASN A 261 -17.30 -6.75 -0.12
C ASN A 261 -16.24 -6.15 0.83
N ALA A 262 -16.44 -4.87 1.18
CA ALA A 262 -15.68 -4.12 2.16
C ALA A 262 -16.60 -3.11 2.86
N SER A 263 -16.21 -2.63 4.05
CA SER A 263 -16.97 -1.59 4.74
C SER A 263 -16.89 -0.26 4.00
N LYS A 264 -17.92 0.58 4.12
CA LYS A 264 -17.96 1.94 3.55
C LYS A 264 -16.72 2.76 3.94
N GLN A 265 -16.35 2.69 5.22
CA GLN A 265 -15.14 3.34 5.76
C GLN A 265 -13.86 2.74 5.17
N GLY A 266 -13.82 1.42 4.96
CA GLY A 266 -12.67 0.74 4.36
C GLY A 266 -12.41 1.21 2.93
N ILE A 267 -13.46 1.28 2.09
CA ILE A 267 -13.36 1.74 0.69
C ILE A 267 -12.92 3.21 0.65
N THR A 268 -13.58 4.09 1.42
CA THR A 268 -13.26 5.53 1.42
C THR A 268 -11.84 5.82 1.93
N GLN A 269 -11.35 5.09 2.93
CA GLN A 269 -9.97 5.22 3.42
C GLN A 269 -8.95 4.70 2.39
N ASP A 270 -9.27 3.60 1.72
CA ASP A 270 -8.42 3.02 0.68
C ASP A 270 -8.28 3.97 -0.52
N LEU A 271 -9.38 4.60 -0.94
CA LEU A 271 -9.39 5.62 -2.00
C LEU A 271 -8.54 6.85 -1.65
N ARG A 272 -8.64 7.40 -0.42
CA ARG A 272 -7.81 8.54 0.00
C ARG A 272 -6.31 8.26 -0.09
N GLY A 273 -5.90 7.04 0.23
CA GLY A 273 -4.49 6.65 0.13
C GLY A 273 -3.96 6.59 -1.31
N ARG A 274 -4.84 6.50 -2.30
CA ARG A 274 -4.51 6.44 -3.73
C ARG A 274 -4.35 7.82 -4.37
N GLY A 275 -4.92 8.87 -3.78
CA GLY A 275 -4.85 10.21 -4.33
C GLY A 275 -5.47 10.29 -5.73
N TYR A 276 -4.62 10.40 -6.74
CA TYR A 276 -5.01 10.53 -8.14
C TYR A 276 -5.09 9.18 -8.88
N LEU A 277 -4.77 8.07 -8.21
CA LEU A 277 -4.77 6.75 -8.85
C LEU A 277 -6.15 6.09 -8.89
N PRO A 278 -6.54 5.46 -10.02
CA PRO A 278 -7.87 4.90 -10.20
C PRO A 278 -7.99 3.49 -9.63
N LEU A 279 -9.19 3.07 -9.21
CA LEU A 279 -9.44 1.78 -8.56
C LEU A 279 -10.50 0.97 -9.33
N CYS A 280 -10.36 -0.36 -9.34
CA CYS A 280 -11.40 -1.29 -9.78
C CYS A 280 -12.10 -1.97 -8.58
N LEU A 281 -13.43 -1.87 -8.49
CA LEU A 281 -14.28 -2.58 -7.51
C LEU A 281 -15.28 -3.53 -8.20
N ASP A 282 -14.99 -4.83 -8.15
CA ASP A 282 -15.76 -5.87 -8.82
C ASP A 282 -16.99 -6.29 -8.01
N GLU A 283 -18.08 -6.51 -8.74
CA GLU A 283 -19.35 -7.09 -8.34
C GLU A 283 -20.02 -6.37 -7.16
N HIS A 284 -20.74 -5.27 -7.45
CA HIS A 284 -21.48 -4.52 -6.43
C HIS A 284 -22.44 -5.39 -5.61
N SER A 285 -23.04 -6.43 -6.20
CA SER A 285 -23.94 -7.34 -5.48
C SER A 285 -23.25 -8.08 -4.32
N SER A 286 -21.92 -8.26 -4.36
CA SER A 286 -21.14 -8.85 -3.27
C SER A 286 -21.14 -8.01 -1.99
N SER A 287 -21.55 -6.75 -2.07
CA SER A 287 -21.67 -5.85 -0.92
C SER A 287 -22.87 -6.16 -0.02
N GLY A 288 -23.83 -6.96 -0.51
CA GLY A 288 -25.11 -7.21 0.16
C GLY A 288 -26.04 -5.99 0.24
N ARG A 289 -25.70 -4.89 -0.45
CA ARG A 289 -26.44 -3.62 -0.42
C ARG A 289 -27.15 -3.37 -1.73
N THR A 290 -28.32 -2.75 -1.67
CA THR A 290 -28.97 -2.22 -2.88
C THR A 290 -28.24 -0.97 -3.39
N PRO A 291 -28.43 -0.57 -4.66
CA PRO A 291 -27.93 0.70 -5.17
C PRO A 291 -28.39 1.90 -4.33
N GLN A 292 -29.64 1.89 -3.87
CA GLN A 292 -30.21 2.93 -3.01
C GLN A 292 -29.47 3.04 -1.67
N GLN A 293 -29.19 1.90 -1.03
CA GLN A 293 -28.42 1.85 0.23
C GLN A 293 -26.95 2.30 0.06
N SER A 294 -26.44 2.23 -1.16
CA SER A 294 -25.08 2.62 -1.54
C SER A 294 -24.99 4.06 -2.06
N SER A 295 -26.12 4.73 -2.31
CA SER A 295 -26.17 6.09 -2.85
C SER A 295 -25.30 7.09 -2.07
N SER A 296 -25.41 7.09 -0.74
CA SER A 296 -24.58 7.94 0.13
C SER A 296 -23.07 7.65 0.02
N GLU A 297 -22.69 6.40 -0.21
CA GLU A 297 -21.29 6.02 -0.41
C GLU A 297 -20.81 6.47 -1.80
N PHE A 298 -21.64 6.31 -2.83
CA PHE A 298 -21.32 6.78 -4.18
C PHE A 298 -21.13 8.31 -4.21
N SER A 299 -22.02 9.08 -3.57
CA SER A 299 -21.85 10.53 -3.44
C SER A 299 -20.56 10.90 -2.71
N GLN A 300 -20.19 10.17 -1.65
CA GLN A 300 -18.91 10.39 -0.94
C GLN A 300 -17.70 10.11 -1.83
N ILE A 301 -17.75 9.05 -2.64
CA ILE A 301 -16.70 8.71 -3.61
C ILE A 301 -16.56 9.84 -4.64
N CYS A 302 -17.67 10.27 -5.26
CA CYS A 302 -17.71 11.35 -6.25
C CYS A 302 -17.35 12.74 -5.67
N ALA A 303 -17.45 12.91 -4.35
CA ALA A 303 -16.97 14.10 -3.62
C ALA A 303 -15.49 13.99 -3.20
N GLY A 304 -14.76 13.02 -3.75
CA GLY A 304 -13.34 12.80 -3.50
C GLY A 304 -13.02 12.19 -2.14
N CYS A 305 -13.97 11.46 -1.57
CA CYS A 305 -13.90 10.88 -0.23
C CYS A 305 -13.58 11.92 0.85
N LEU A 306 -13.91 13.20 0.66
CA LEU A 306 -13.61 14.22 1.64
C LEU A 306 -14.54 14.08 2.87
N ARG A 307 -13.97 14.11 4.08
CA ARG A 307 -14.73 14.15 5.33
C ARG A 307 -13.97 14.91 6.41
N SER A 308 -14.42 16.12 6.72
CA SER A 308 -13.95 16.86 7.89
C SER A 308 -14.38 16.13 9.17
N THR A 309 -13.46 15.99 10.11
CA THR A 309 -13.75 15.46 11.46
C THR A 309 -13.35 16.49 12.49
N GLY A 310 -14.12 16.65 13.56
CA GLY A 310 -13.71 17.49 14.68
C GLY A 310 -12.58 16.83 15.47
N THR A 311 -11.67 17.61 16.03
CA THR A 311 -10.74 17.19 17.07
C THR A 311 -11.45 17.19 18.42
N VAL A 312 -10.91 16.45 19.39
CA VAL A 312 -11.38 16.48 20.79
C VAL A 312 -11.37 17.90 21.35
N ASP A 313 -10.44 18.75 20.89
CA ASP A 313 -10.29 20.15 21.31
C ASP A 313 -11.18 21.13 20.53
N GLY A 314 -12.17 20.65 19.77
CA GLY A 314 -13.12 21.50 19.03
C GLY A 314 -12.60 22.11 17.71
N GLY A 315 -11.33 21.90 17.36
CA GLY A 315 -10.78 22.24 16.04
C GLY A 315 -11.19 21.30 14.91
N ILE A 316 -10.86 21.65 13.67
CA ILE A 316 -11.00 20.76 12.51
C ILE A 316 -9.76 19.87 12.44
N ARG A 317 -9.95 18.55 12.40
CA ARG A 317 -8.88 17.58 12.18
C ARG A 317 -8.45 17.68 10.72
N GLU A 318 -7.17 17.96 10.50
CA GLU A 318 -6.55 17.85 9.18
C GLU A 318 -6.82 16.45 8.61
N MET A 319 -7.24 16.43 7.35
CA MET A 319 -7.62 15.21 6.67
C MET A 319 -6.39 14.53 6.07
N ASP A 320 -6.26 13.23 6.32
CA ASP A 320 -5.23 12.39 5.70
C ASP A 320 -5.63 12.12 4.23
N GLY A 321 -5.43 13.12 3.37
CA GLY A 321 -5.57 13.02 1.91
C GLY A 321 -7.00 13.14 1.36
N PHE A 322 -7.09 13.00 0.04
CA PHE A 322 -8.32 12.97 -0.75
C PHE A 322 -8.20 11.94 -1.87
N TRP A 323 -9.27 11.73 -2.62
CA TRP A 323 -9.24 10.94 -3.85
C TRP A 323 -9.79 11.75 -5.03
N LEU A 324 -9.08 11.77 -6.15
CA LEU A 324 -9.54 12.44 -7.38
C LEU A 324 -9.12 11.59 -8.58
N SER A 325 -9.94 10.60 -8.90
CA SER A 325 -9.68 9.69 -10.01
C SER A 325 -10.99 9.00 -10.45
N ILE A 326 -10.86 7.94 -11.24
CA ILE A 326 -11.98 7.12 -11.72
C ILE A 326 -12.08 5.85 -10.88
N LEU A 327 -13.30 5.56 -10.44
CA LEU A 327 -13.64 4.28 -9.82
C LEU A 327 -14.36 3.44 -10.88
N LEU A 328 -13.71 2.39 -11.37
CA LEU A 328 -14.33 1.41 -12.24
C LEU A 328 -15.07 0.38 -11.39
N SER A 329 -16.38 0.30 -11.55
CA SER A 329 -17.26 -0.64 -10.85
C SER A 329 -17.83 -1.67 -11.83
N SER A 330 -18.22 -2.85 -11.35
CA SER A 330 -19.12 -3.73 -12.09
C SER A 330 -20.36 -4.11 -11.29
N SER A 331 -21.45 -4.38 -12.01
CA SER A 331 -22.71 -4.83 -11.41
C SER A 331 -23.53 -5.67 -12.40
N ASN A 332 -24.48 -6.44 -11.89
CA ASN A 332 -25.44 -7.16 -12.76
C ASN A 332 -26.62 -6.27 -13.18
N LEU A 333 -27.03 -5.35 -12.31
CA LEU A 333 -28.08 -4.37 -12.55
C LEU A 333 -27.50 -2.94 -12.56
N PRO A 334 -28.15 -1.98 -13.24
CA PRO A 334 -27.77 -0.57 -13.13
C PRO A 334 -27.65 -0.11 -11.68
N LEU A 335 -26.67 0.74 -11.40
CA LEU A 335 -26.53 1.43 -10.12
C LEU A 335 -27.33 2.74 -10.09
N LYS A 336 -27.74 3.25 -11.25
CA LYS A 336 -28.70 4.34 -11.36
C LYS A 336 -30.11 3.89 -11.05
N PHE A 337 -30.88 4.75 -10.37
CA PHE A 337 -32.26 4.50 -10.02
C PHE A 337 -33.06 5.81 -9.95
N GLU A 338 -34.39 5.71 -10.01
CA GLU A 338 -35.29 6.86 -9.95
C GLU A 338 -35.24 7.54 -8.57
N GLY A 339 -35.20 8.88 -8.55
CA GLY A 339 -35.05 9.66 -7.31
C GLY A 339 -33.61 9.79 -6.80
N GLN A 340 -32.62 9.35 -7.59
CA GLN A 340 -31.21 9.64 -7.31
C GLN A 340 -30.92 11.14 -7.48
N THR A 341 -30.02 11.69 -6.65
CA THR A 341 -29.66 13.11 -6.75
C THR A 341 -28.95 13.41 -8.07
N GLU A 342 -29.21 14.60 -8.63
CA GLU A 342 -28.65 15.03 -9.91
C GLU A 342 -27.10 15.09 -9.88
N ASP A 343 -26.53 15.48 -8.73
CA ASP A 343 -25.08 15.51 -8.51
C ASP A 343 -24.45 14.12 -8.70
N LEU A 344 -25.13 13.07 -8.23
CA LEU A 344 -24.64 11.72 -8.32
C LEU A 344 -24.92 11.14 -9.71
N ALA A 345 -26.10 11.40 -10.26
CA ALA A 345 -26.49 10.91 -11.59
C ALA A 345 -25.55 11.41 -12.71
N SER A 346 -25.04 12.64 -12.58
CA SER A 346 -24.07 13.22 -13.51
C SER A 346 -22.65 12.66 -13.38
N ARG A 347 -22.29 12.07 -12.23
CA ARG A 347 -20.96 11.49 -11.93
C ARG A 347 -20.95 9.97 -11.77
N LEU A 348 -22.10 9.31 -11.95
CA LEU A 348 -22.23 7.86 -12.05
C LEU A 348 -22.49 7.51 -13.51
N LEU A 349 -21.42 7.28 -14.26
CA LEU A 349 -21.48 6.89 -15.65
C LEU A 349 -21.71 5.39 -15.76
N GLU A 350 -22.55 4.95 -16.69
CA GLU A 350 -22.85 3.53 -16.88
C GLU A 350 -22.61 3.11 -18.32
N ILE A 351 -21.91 1.99 -18.49
CA ILE A 351 -21.70 1.36 -19.79
C ILE A 351 -22.25 -0.05 -19.73
N LYS A 352 -23.19 -0.35 -20.62
CA LYS A 352 -23.83 -1.65 -20.72
C LYS A 352 -22.92 -2.63 -21.47
N ALA A 353 -22.69 -3.79 -20.88
CA ALA A 353 -22.02 -4.93 -21.50
C ALA A 353 -22.75 -5.39 -22.80
N PRO A 354 -22.10 -6.11 -23.74
CA PRO A 354 -20.78 -6.74 -23.66
C PRO A 354 -19.60 -5.79 -23.89
N PHE A 355 -18.36 -6.26 -23.64
CA PHE A 355 -17.11 -5.50 -23.88
C PHE A 355 -16.09 -6.21 -24.78
N PHE A 356 -16.11 -7.53 -24.83
CA PHE A 356 -15.20 -8.31 -25.65
C PHE A 356 -16.00 -9.34 -26.44
N PRO A 357 -15.52 -9.74 -27.63
CA PRO A 357 -16.17 -10.78 -28.40
C PRO A 357 -16.21 -12.10 -27.62
N ASN A 358 -17.33 -12.81 -27.73
CA ASN A 358 -17.46 -14.18 -27.26
C ASN A 358 -16.82 -15.12 -28.29
N ALA A 359 -15.49 -15.14 -28.31
CA ALA A 359 -14.69 -15.83 -29.31
C ALA A 359 -13.59 -16.69 -28.68
N TRP A 360 -13.06 -17.62 -29.48
CA TRP A 360 -12.00 -18.53 -29.11
C TRP A 360 -10.79 -18.31 -30.01
N VAL A 361 -9.61 -18.50 -29.43
CA VAL A 361 -8.33 -18.24 -30.10
C VAL A 361 -7.34 -19.35 -29.80
N ASP A 362 -6.41 -19.59 -30.70
CA ASP A 362 -5.30 -20.53 -30.48
C ASP A 362 -4.20 -19.93 -29.57
N LEU A 363 -3.08 -20.64 -29.45
CA LEU A 363 -1.92 -20.19 -28.68
C LEU A 363 -1.25 -18.94 -29.28
N ASP A 364 -1.33 -18.77 -30.60
CA ASP A 364 -0.74 -17.66 -31.33
C ASP A 364 -1.66 -16.43 -31.35
N GLY A 365 -2.94 -16.59 -30.97
CA GLY A 365 -3.94 -15.53 -30.90
C GLY A 365 -4.86 -15.46 -32.11
N ASN A 366 -4.78 -16.43 -33.03
CA ASN A 366 -5.66 -16.49 -34.20
C ASN A 366 -7.03 -16.99 -33.79
N ALA A 367 -8.09 -16.46 -34.40
CA ALA A 367 -9.46 -16.91 -34.16
C ALA A 367 -9.66 -18.37 -34.62
N VAL A 368 -10.22 -19.20 -33.74
CA VAL A 368 -10.50 -20.62 -33.99
C VAL A 368 -11.86 -21.02 -33.40
N GLY A 369 -12.34 -22.21 -33.76
CA GLY A 369 -13.52 -22.82 -33.13
C GLY A 369 -13.26 -23.25 -31.69
N ALA A 370 -14.32 -23.36 -30.88
CA ALA A 370 -14.24 -23.79 -29.48
C ALA A 370 -13.74 -25.24 -29.32
N ASP A 371 -13.92 -26.05 -30.36
CA ASP A 371 -13.50 -27.43 -30.51
C ASP A 371 -12.03 -27.59 -30.94
N HIS A 372 -11.37 -26.51 -31.36
CA HIS A 372 -9.97 -26.55 -31.77
C HIS A 372 -9.06 -26.93 -30.59
N LYS A 373 -8.12 -27.85 -30.83
CA LYS A 373 -7.17 -28.30 -29.79
C LYS A 373 -6.31 -27.12 -29.32
N GLY A 374 -6.38 -26.81 -28.04
CA GLY A 374 -5.65 -25.68 -27.45
C GLY A 374 -6.37 -24.33 -27.57
N ALA A 375 -7.64 -24.32 -28.00
CA ALA A 375 -8.46 -23.11 -27.98
C ALA A 375 -8.59 -22.53 -26.56
N GLU A 376 -8.39 -21.23 -26.45
CA GLU A 376 -8.60 -20.43 -25.25
C GLU A 376 -9.65 -19.35 -25.55
N HIS A 377 -10.62 -19.19 -24.66
CA HIS A 377 -11.59 -18.10 -24.80
C HIS A 377 -10.90 -16.74 -24.65
N VAL A 378 -11.24 -15.75 -25.48
CA VAL A 378 -10.62 -14.40 -25.49
C VAL A 378 -10.54 -13.78 -24.09
N SER A 379 -11.63 -13.83 -23.31
CA SER A 379 -11.61 -13.34 -21.92
C SER A 379 -10.53 -13.99 -21.02
N LYS A 380 -10.24 -15.28 -21.21
CA LYS A 380 -9.20 -15.96 -20.42
C LYS A 380 -7.81 -15.55 -20.92
N ARG A 381 -7.63 -15.42 -22.24
CA ARG A 381 -6.39 -14.94 -22.85
C ARG A 381 -6.05 -13.53 -22.40
N LEU A 382 -6.99 -12.58 -22.51
CA LEU A 382 -6.78 -11.19 -22.09
C LEU A 382 -6.43 -11.07 -20.60
N LYS A 383 -7.11 -11.82 -19.72
CA LYS A 383 -6.73 -11.87 -18.30
C LYS A 383 -5.33 -12.42 -18.07
N ARG A 384 -4.92 -13.45 -18.85
CA ARG A 384 -3.57 -14.02 -18.78
C ARG A 384 -2.51 -13.01 -19.22
N LEU A 385 -2.69 -12.38 -20.38
CA LEU A 385 -1.82 -11.33 -20.90
C LEU A 385 -1.69 -10.17 -19.91
N ALA A 386 -2.82 -9.61 -19.47
CA ALA A 386 -2.86 -8.52 -18.50
C ALA A 386 -2.17 -8.86 -17.18
N ARG A 387 -2.35 -10.10 -16.69
CA ARG A 387 -1.73 -10.56 -15.44
C ARG A 387 -0.22 -10.71 -15.56
N ASP A 388 0.24 -11.27 -16.67
CA ASP A 388 1.65 -11.64 -16.84
C ASP A 388 2.48 -10.46 -17.38
N HIS A 389 1.82 -9.39 -17.87
CA HIS A 389 2.44 -8.18 -18.43
C HIS A 389 1.86 -6.84 -17.91
N GLY A 390 1.23 -6.83 -16.74
CA GLY A 390 0.69 -5.60 -16.12
C GLY A 390 1.75 -4.55 -15.76
N GLY A 391 1.33 -3.30 -15.63
CA GLY A 391 2.12 -2.13 -15.22
C GLY A 391 2.86 -1.40 -16.34
N TRP A 392 3.13 -2.07 -17.46
CA TRP A 392 3.86 -1.48 -18.58
C TRP A 392 3.18 -0.26 -19.22
N PRO A 393 1.84 -0.22 -19.42
CA PRO A 393 1.19 0.95 -20.01
C PRO A 393 1.42 2.23 -19.21
N LEU A 394 1.31 2.17 -17.88
CA LEU A 394 1.62 3.30 -17.00
C LEU A 394 3.08 3.74 -17.14
N GLU A 395 4.02 2.80 -17.20
CA GLU A 395 5.44 3.11 -17.33
C GLU A 395 5.78 3.72 -18.69
N TRP A 396 5.19 3.24 -19.79
CA TRP A 396 5.34 3.85 -21.11
C TRP A 396 4.80 5.28 -21.14
N ALA A 397 3.63 5.53 -20.53
CA ALA A 397 3.09 6.86 -20.40
C ALA A 397 3.99 7.79 -19.57
N ARG A 398 4.57 7.28 -18.48
CA ARG A 398 5.56 8.01 -17.67
C ARG A 398 6.79 8.38 -18.50
N LYS A 399 7.40 7.41 -19.20
CA LYS A 399 8.55 7.63 -20.10
C LYS A 399 8.24 8.61 -21.24
N ALA A 400 7.01 8.61 -21.74
CA ALA A 400 6.56 9.55 -22.78
C ALA A 400 6.31 10.98 -22.26
N GLY A 401 6.29 11.18 -20.93
CA GLY A 401 5.95 12.46 -20.32
C GLY A 401 4.46 12.78 -20.35
N ALA A 402 3.58 11.77 -20.36
CA ALA A 402 2.13 11.97 -20.35
C ALA A 402 1.63 12.68 -19.07
N PHE A 403 2.42 12.60 -18.01
CA PHE A 403 2.12 13.15 -16.68
C PHE A 403 2.91 14.41 -16.37
N THR A 404 3.63 14.97 -17.36
CA THR A 404 4.37 16.22 -17.20
C THR A 404 3.60 17.37 -17.84
N ALA A 405 3.49 18.49 -17.14
CA ALA A 405 3.02 19.75 -17.69
C ALA A 405 4.13 20.33 -18.58
N ARG A 406 4.24 19.84 -19.83
CA ARG A 406 5.14 20.47 -20.80
C ARG A 406 4.66 21.92 -21.02
N SER A 407 5.58 22.86 -20.85
CA SER A 407 5.41 24.28 -21.16
C SER A 407 5.36 24.54 -22.66
#